data_AF-E6PMZ9-F1
#
_entry.id   AF-E6PMZ9-F1
#
_cell.length_a   1.000
_cell.length_b   1.000
_cell.length_c   1.000
_cell.angle_alpha   90.00
_cell.angle_beta   90.00
_cell.angle_gamma   90.00
#
_symmetry.space_group_name_H-M   'P 1'
#
loop_
_entity.id
_entity.type
_entity.pdbx_description
1 polymer ?
#
loop_
_entity_poly.entity_id
_entity_poly.type
_entity_poly.pdbx_seq_one_letter_code
_entity_poly.pdbx_strand_id
1 'polypeptide(L)'
;MEQAQRVLAMARLGQLPTPTQARQTLAVITAQQQGMRQRGDSALDLEPARVAASLLVLGHRVHAAMGIDAVRALGRCLAQMADECGEDLT
;
A
#
# COMPACT_ATOMS: atom_id res chain seq x y z
N MET A 1 -4.33 6.74 -0.26
CA MET A 1 -4.00 5.31 -0.44
C MET A 1 -4.16 4.83 -1.89
N GLU A 2 -5.17 5.27 -2.63
CA GLU A 2 -5.42 4.86 -4.04
C GLU A 2 -4.22 5.07 -4.98
N GLN A 3 -3.52 6.21 -4.88
CA GLN A 3 -2.33 6.47 -5.71
C GLN A 3 -1.19 5.47 -5.43
N ALA A 4 -1.01 5.06 -4.17
CA ALA A 4 -0.04 4.04 -3.80
C ALA A 4 -0.41 2.67 -4.42
N GLN A 5 -1.70 2.33 -4.42
CA GLN A 5 -2.21 1.12 -5.06
C GLN A 5 -1.97 1.13 -6.57
N ARG A 6 -2.22 2.26 -7.24
CA ARG A 6 -1.94 2.43 -8.66
C ARG A 6 -0.46 2.23 -8.97
N VAL A 7 0.44 2.82 -8.19
CA VAL A 7 1.89 2.69 -8.38
C VAL A 7 2.33 1.22 -8.26
N LEU A 8 1.89 0.50 -7.22
CA LEU A 8 2.23 -0.91 -7.05
C LEU A 8 1.61 -1.80 -8.13
N ALA A 9 0.41 -1.48 -8.61
CA ALA A 9 -0.22 -2.19 -9.71
C ALA A 9 0.55 -2.02 -11.03
N MET A 10 1.02 -0.81 -11.34
CA MET A 10 1.85 -0.55 -12.52
C MET A 10 3.22 -1.22 -12.41
N ALA A 11 3.85 -1.15 -11.23
CA ALA A 11 5.11 -1.84 -10.95
C ALA A 11 5.01 -3.35 -11.19
N ARG A 12 3.90 -3.98 -10.77
CA ARG A 12 3.59 -5.39 -11.04
C ARG A 12 3.51 -5.68 -12.55
N LEU A 13 2.98 -4.76 -13.34
CA LEU A 13 2.90 -4.88 -14.81
C LEU A 13 4.25 -4.60 -15.51
N GLY A 14 5.33 -4.43 -14.75
CA GLY A 14 6.67 -4.18 -15.28
C GLY A 14 6.98 -2.71 -15.54
N GLN A 15 6.05 -1.80 -15.25
CA GLN A 15 6.26 -0.35 -15.36
C GLN A 15 6.90 0.18 -14.09
N LEU A 16 8.22 0.41 -14.14
CA LEU A 16 8.96 0.91 -12.99
C LEU A 16 8.53 2.35 -12.65
N PRO A 17 8.16 2.61 -11.38
CA PRO A 17 7.87 3.97 -10.95
C PRO A 17 9.14 4.80 -10.85
N THR A 18 8.98 6.12 -10.91
CA THR A 18 10.08 7.04 -10.62
C THR A 18 10.53 6.92 -9.15
N PRO A 19 11.78 7.25 -8.81
CA PRO A 19 12.26 7.23 -7.42
C PRO A 19 11.39 8.06 -6.48
N THR A 20 10.86 9.19 -6.95
CA THR A 20 9.95 10.05 -6.18
C THR A 20 8.62 9.35 -5.91
N GLN A 21 8.01 8.71 -6.91
CA GLN A 21 6.78 7.94 -6.73
C GLN A 21 6.98 6.77 -5.78
N ALA A 22 8.10 6.06 -5.86
CA ALA A 22 8.40 4.95 -4.94
C ALA A 22 8.52 5.43 -3.49
N ARG A 23 9.25 6.53 -3.24
CA ARG A 23 9.39 7.12 -1.90
C ARG A 23 8.05 7.62 -1.35
N GLN A 24 7.26 8.32 -2.16
CA GLN A 24 5.92 8.77 -1.77
C GLN A 24 4.99 7.60 -1.45
N THR A 25 5.04 6.54 -2.25
CA THR A 25 4.26 5.31 -2.04
C THR A 25 4.62 4.68 -0.69
N LEU A 26 5.91 4.51 -0.39
CA LEU A 26 6.36 3.96 0.89
C LEU A 26 5.94 4.85 2.07
N ALA A 27 6.07 6.18 1.94
CA ALA A 27 5.69 7.12 2.98
C ALA A 27 4.19 7.05 3.31
N VAL A 28 3.33 7.01 2.29
CA VAL A 28 1.87 6.88 2.47
C VAL A 28 1.51 5.57 3.17
N ILE A 29 2.10 4.44 2.76
CA ILE A 29 1.82 3.13 3.38
C ILE A 29 2.28 3.11 4.84
N THR A 30 3.46 3.66 5.13
CA THR A 30 4.02 3.73 6.48
C THR A 30 3.16 4.62 7.39
N ALA A 31 2.72 5.77 6.89
CA ALA A 31 1.82 6.66 7.62
C ALA A 31 0.49 5.96 7.95
N GLN A 32 -0.06 5.20 6.99
CA GLN A 32 -1.30 4.47 7.22
C GLN A 32 -1.13 3.35 8.25
N GLN A 33 -0.05 2.58 8.19
CA GLN A 33 0.26 1.59 9.23
C GLN A 33 0.38 2.24 10.62
N GLN A 34 0.97 3.43 10.69
CA GLN A 34 1.05 4.17 11.95
C GLN A 34 -0.33 4.60 12.45
N GLY A 35 -1.19 5.11 11.57
CA GLY A 35 -2.57 5.46 11.90
C GLY A 35 -3.39 4.25 12.38
N MET A 36 -3.24 3.10 11.73
CA MET A 36 -3.86 1.83 12.18
C MET A 36 -3.40 1.45 13.59
N ARG A 37 -2.09 1.47 13.85
CA ARG A 37 -1.55 1.16 15.20
C ARG A 37 -2.08 2.11 16.27
N GLN A 38 -2.24 3.40 15.95
CA GLN A 38 -2.79 4.39 16.87
C GLN A 38 -4.27 4.16 17.20
N ARG A 39 -5.03 3.58 16.26
CA ARG A 39 -6.43 3.19 16.46
C ARG A 39 -6.60 1.81 17.12
N GLY A 40 -5.50 1.07 17.32
CA GLY A 40 -5.51 -0.28 17.89
C GLY A 40 -5.67 -1.39 16.85
N ASP A 41 -5.68 -1.05 15.57
CA ASP A 41 -5.86 -2.00 14.46
C ASP A 41 -4.55 -2.72 14.10
N SER A 42 -4.71 -3.91 13.51
CA SER A 42 -3.58 -4.68 13.00
C SER A 42 -2.99 -4.04 11.74
N ALA A 43 -1.81 -3.43 11.87
CA ALA A 43 -1.06 -2.89 10.72
C ALA A 43 -0.35 -3.97 9.87
N LEU A 44 -0.44 -5.25 10.25
CA LEU A 44 0.19 -6.37 9.53
C LEU A 44 -0.41 -6.58 8.13
N ASP A 45 -1.67 -6.18 7.94
CA ASP A 45 -2.35 -6.31 6.65
C ASP A 45 -1.70 -5.49 5.54
N LEU A 46 -1.00 -4.40 5.88
CA LEU A 46 -0.28 -3.54 4.93
C LEU A 46 1.17 -3.96 4.71
N GLU A 47 1.67 -4.96 5.42
CA GLU A 47 3.08 -5.38 5.36
C GLU A 47 3.53 -5.81 3.95
N PRO A 48 2.74 -6.60 3.18
CA PRO A 48 3.11 -6.93 1.80
C PRO A 48 3.31 -5.68 0.92
N ALA A 49 2.46 -4.67 1.10
CA ALA A 49 2.55 -3.42 0.36
C ALA A 49 3.78 -2.58 0.76
N ARG A 50 4.10 -2.54 2.07
CA ARG A 50 5.28 -1.86 2.60
C ARG A 50 6.58 -2.46 2.09
N VAL A 51 6.67 -3.79 2.06
CA VAL A 51 7.84 -4.51 1.55
C VAL A 51 8.01 -4.26 0.05
N ALA A 52 6.94 -4.37 -0.73
CA ALA A 52 6.98 -4.08 -2.16
C ALA A 52 7.41 -2.64 -2.45
N ALA A 53 6.88 -1.65 -1.73
CA ALA A 53 7.28 -0.25 -1.88
C ALA A 53 8.74 -0.01 -1.48
N SER A 54 9.24 -0.70 -0.45
CA SER A 54 10.64 -0.62 -0.02
C SER A 54 11.60 -1.13 -1.10
N LEU A 55 11.26 -2.25 -1.77
CA LEU A 55 12.04 -2.76 -2.90
C LEU A 55 12.10 -1.77 -4.06
N LEU A 56 10.98 -1.11 -4.37
CA LEU A 56 10.93 -0.09 -5.42
C LEU A 56 11.78 1.15 -5.07
N VAL A 57 11.81 1.56 -3.80
CA VAL A 57 12.70 2.64 -3.33
C VAL A 57 14.18 2.29 -3.53
N LEU A 58 14.54 1.03 -3.33
CA LEU A 58 15.89 0.50 -3.58
C LEU A 58 16.20 0.28 -5.06
N GLY A 59 15.24 0.54 -5.97
CA GLY A 59 15.41 0.34 -7.41
C GLY A 59 15.25 -1.11 -7.87
N HIS A 60 14.79 -2.01 -7.00
CA HIS A 60 14.53 -3.40 -7.35
C HIS A 60 13.15 -3.57 -8.00
N ARG A 61 13.04 -4.59 -8.85
CA ARG A 61 11.74 -5.05 -9.37
C ARG A 61 11.04 -5.90 -8.31
N VAL A 62 9.72 -5.72 -8.22
CA VAL A 62 8.86 -6.53 -7.35
C VAL A 62 8.51 -7.83 -8.07
N HIS A 63 8.67 -8.97 -7.41
CA HIS A 63 8.25 -10.25 -7.96
C HIS A 63 6.72 -10.29 -8.17
N ALA A 64 6.24 -10.97 -9.21
CA ALA A 64 4.82 -10.93 -9.60
C ALA A 64 3.87 -11.32 -8.45
N ALA A 65 4.20 -12.38 -7.69
CA ALA A 65 3.42 -12.81 -6.52
C ALA A 65 3.35 -11.73 -5.43
N MET A 66 4.50 -11.13 -5.09
CA MET A 66 4.56 -10.05 -4.10
C MET A 66 3.77 -8.82 -4.55
N GLY A 67 3.79 -8.49 -5.84
CA GLY A 67 2.99 -7.41 -6.40
C GLY A 67 1.48 -7.66 -6.27
N ILE A 68 1.04 -8.91 -6.42
CA ILE A 68 -0.37 -9.31 -6.21
C ILE A 68 -0.75 -9.12 -4.73
N ASP A 69 0.07 -9.62 -3.82
CA ASP A 69 -0.21 -9.55 -2.39
C ASP A 69 -0.22 -8.11 -1.89
N ALA A 70 0.70 -7.27 -2.38
CA ALA A 70 0.74 -5.84 -2.11
C ALA A 70 -0.53 -5.11 -2.58
N VAL A 71 -0.98 -5.36 -3.81
CA VAL A 71 -2.20 -4.71 -4.34
C VAL A 71 -3.45 -5.20 -3.61
N ARG A 72 -3.52 -6.49 -3.26
CA ARG A 72 -4.61 -7.06 -2.45
C ARG A 72 -4.66 -6.46 -1.04
N ALA A 73 -3.50 -6.34 -0.39
CA ALA A 73 -3.37 -5.70 0.91
C ALA A 73 -3.92 -4.27 0.90
N LEU A 74 -3.51 -3.46 -0.10
CA LEU A 74 -4.02 -2.10 -0.25
C LEU A 74 -5.52 -2.06 -0.56
N GLY A 75 -6.01 -2.99 -1.39
CA GLY A 75 -7.44 -3.09 -1.70
C GLY A 75 -8.29 -3.40 -0.47
N ARG A 76 -7.86 -4.34 0.39
CA ARG A 76 -8.56 -4.64 1.65
C ARG A 76 -8.55 -3.45 2.60
N CYS A 77 -7.42 -2.78 2.76
CA CYS A 77 -7.32 -1.61 3.62
C CYS A 77 -8.20 -0.46 3.12
N LEU A 78 -8.26 -0.22 1.80
CA LEU A 78 -9.15 0.77 1.20
C LEU A 78 -10.63 0.43 1.42
N ALA A 79 -11.01 -0.85 1.33
CA ALA A 79 -12.38 -1.29 1.59
C ALA A 79 -12.76 -1.08 3.06
N GLN A 80 -11.89 -1.47 3.99
CA GLN A 80 -12.10 -1.24 5.43
C GLN A 80 -12.30 0.25 5.75
N MET A 81 -11.48 1.13 5.17
CA MET A 81 -11.63 2.58 5.35
C MET A 81 -12.95 3.12 4.78
N ALA A 82 -13.44 2.53 3.69
CA ALA A 82 -14.71 2.93 3.08
C ALA A 82 -15.90 2.51 3.94
N ASP A 83 -15.84 1.32 4.54
CA ASP A 83 -16.86 0.83 5.48
C ASP A 83 -16.89 1.68 6.75
N GLU A 84 -15.73 2.02 7.33
CA GLU A 84 -15.61 2.92 8.50
C GLU A 84 -16.27 4.28 8.25
N CYS A 85 -16.04 4.89 7.08
CA CYS A 85 -16.68 6.17 6.72
C CYS A 85 -18.19 6.06 6.45
N GLY A 86 -18.71 4.87 6.17
CA GLY A 86 -20.14 4.62 5.99
C GLY A 86 -20.90 4.51 7.31
N GLU A 87 -20.26 4.03 8.36
CA GLU A 87 -20.86 3.85 9.70
C GLU A 87 -20.98 5.18 10.48
N ASP A 88 -20.13 6.17 10.20
CA ASP A 88 -20.20 7.51 10.84
C ASP A 88 -21.40 8.38 10.37
N LEU A 89 -22.20 7.91 9.41
CA LEU A 89 -23.32 8.64 8.79
C LEU A 89 -24.72 8.13 9.18
N THR A 90 -24.81 7.16 10.10
CA THR A 90 -26.08 6.59 10.62
C THR A 90 -26.18 6.72 12.13
#